data_AF-A0A970CEG7-F1
#
_entry.id   AF-A0A970CEG7-F1
#
_cell.length_a   1.000
_cell.length_b   1.000
_cell.length_c   1.000
_cell.angle_alpha   90.00
_cell.angle_beta   90.00
_cell.angle_gamma   90.00
#
_symmetry.space_group_name_H-M   'P 1'
#
loop_
_entity.id
_entity.type
_entity.pdbx_description
1 polymer ?
#
loop_
_entity_poly.entity_id
_entity_poly.type
_entity_poly.pdbx_seq_one_letter_code
_entity_poly.pdbx_strand_id
1 'polypeptide(L)'
;MVSLQRQKFPAKKHVLLLSVVFLAAVCLSHAHAREGAVGRIINVQGDVSVARPPANTWDAASPGAFIMPMESVRTGPDGWA
;
A
#
# COMPACT_ATOMS: atom_id res chain seq x y z
N MET A 1 -52.79 -9.74 9.10
CA MET A 1 -51.67 -10.68 8.83
C MET A 1 -50.73 -10.03 7.81
N VAL A 2 -49.56 -9.54 8.23
CA VAL A 2 -48.55 -8.96 7.32
C VAL A 2 -47.50 -10.03 7.04
N SER A 3 -47.45 -10.52 5.80
CA SER A 3 -46.47 -11.51 5.35
C SER A 3 -45.14 -10.81 5.06
N LEU A 4 -44.16 -10.95 5.95
CA LEU A 4 -42.78 -10.53 5.72
C LEU A 4 -42.12 -11.50 4.74
N GLN A 5 -42.09 -11.12 3.46
CA GLN A 5 -41.31 -11.82 2.44
C GLN A 5 -39.83 -11.68 2.77
N ARG A 6 -39.22 -12.76 3.27
CA ARG A 6 -37.77 -12.88 3.48
C ARG A 6 -37.08 -12.74 2.11
N GLN A 7 -36.58 -11.55 1.82
CA GLN A 7 -35.85 -11.28 0.58
C GLN A 7 -34.55 -12.10 0.57
N LYS A 8 -34.60 -13.27 -0.05
CA LYS A 8 -33.46 -14.19 -0.15
C LYS A 8 -32.53 -13.67 -1.26
N PHE A 9 -31.65 -12.75 -0.90
CA PHE A 9 -30.68 -12.19 -1.82
C PHE A 9 -29.71 -13.31 -2.30
N PRO A 10 -29.52 -13.50 -3.61
CA PRO A 10 -28.71 -14.59 -4.13
C PRO A 10 -27.23 -14.39 -3.76
N ALA A 11 -26.61 -15.43 -3.21
CA ALA A 11 -25.21 -15.43 -2.74
C ALA A 11 -24.20 -14.87 -3.76
N LYS A 12 -24.43 -15.07 -5.07
CA LYS A 12 -23.59 -14.53 -6.15
C LYS A 12 -23.47 -13.00 -6.15
N LYS A 13 -24.52 -12.27 -5.75
CA LYS A 13 -24.50 -10.80 -5.69
C LYS A 13 -23.62 -10.28 -4.55
N HIS A 14 -23.56 -11.00 -3.43
CA HIS A 14 -22.74 -10.62 -2.27
C HIS A 14 -21.26 -10.86 -2.53
N VAL A 15 -20.91 -11.96 -3.21
CA VAL A 15 -19.52 -12.27 -3.57
C VAL A 15 -18.97 -11.22 -4.54
N LEU A 16 -19.75 -10.81 -5.53
CA LEU A 16 -19.35 -9.74 -6.47
C LEU A 16 -19.20 -8.39 -5.77
N LEU A 17 -20.11 -8.06 -4.84
CA LEU A 17 -20.04 -6.81 -4.10
C LEU A 17 -18.79 -6.76 -3.20
N LEU A 18 -18.48 -7.86 -2.51
CA LEU A 18 -17.29 -7.98 -1.66
C LEU A 18 -15.99 -7.84 -2.45
N SER A 19 -15.88 -8.46 -3.63
CA SER A 19 -14.68 -8.35 -4.45
C SER A 19 -14.49 -6.95 -5.02
N VAL A 20 -15.56 -6.26 -5.42
CA VAL A 20 -15.50 -4.85 -5.86
C VAL A 20 -15.08 -3.93 -4.72
N VAL A 21 -15.63 -4.12 -3.51
CA VAL A 21 -15.25 -3.33 -2.33
C VAL A 21 -13.79 -3.56 -1.97
N PHE A 22 -13.32 -4.81 -2.02
CA PHE A 22 -11.93 -5.14 -1.75
C PHE A 22 -10.97 -4.50 -2.76
N LEU A 23 -11.29 -4.59 -4.06
CA LEU A 23 -10.49 -3.95 -5.10
C LEU A 23 -10.48 -2.43 -4.94
N ALA A 24 -11.62 -1.81 -4.66
CA ALA A 24 -11.70 -0.38 -4.39
C ALA A 24 -10.83 0.01 -3.18
N ALA A 25 -10.90 -0.73 -2.07
CA ALA A 25 -10.08 -0.48 -0.89
C ALA A 25 -8.58 -0.56 -1.21
N VAL A 26 -8.13 -1.58 -1.96
CA VAL A 26 -6.74 -1.71 -2.41
C VAL A 26 -6.31 -0.52 -3.28
N CYS A 27 -7.16 -0.11 -4.22
CA CYS A 27 -6.90 1.05 -5.08
C CYS A 27 -6.81 2.35 -4.27
N LEU A 28 -7.70 2.56 -3.29
CA LEU A 28 -7.67 3.73 -2.41
C LEU A 28 -6.41 3.74 -1.53
N SER A 29 -6.01 2.60 -0.97
CA SER A 29 -4.76 2.50 -0.20
C SER A 29 -3.53 2.81 -1.06
N HIS A 30 -3.50 2.35 -2.32
CA HIS A 30 -2.42 2.69 -3.25
C HIS A 30 -2.43 4.16 -3.65
N ALA A 31 -3.60 4.78 -3.81
CA ALA A 31 -3.73 6.20 -4.08
C ALA A 31 -3.27 7.03 -2.88
N HIS A 32 -3.65 6.65 -1.67
CA HIS A 32 -3.26 7.34 -0.44
C HIS A 32 -1.77 7.15 -0.11
N ALA A 33 -1.17 6.01 -0.45
CA ALA A 33 0.27 5.79 -0.31
C ALA A 33 1.11 6.69 -1.25
N ARG A 34 0.50 7.26 -2.30
CA ARG A 34 1.14 8.22 -3.22
C ARG A 34 1.00 9.65 -2.76
N GLU A 35 -0.02 9.93 -1.96
CA GLU A 35 -0.37 11.28 -1.56
C GLU A 35 0.68 11.79 -0.56
N GLY A 36 1.43 12.80 -0.98
CA GLY A 36 2.53 13.37 -0.18
C GLY A 36 3.90 12.71 -0.38
N ALA A 37 4.04 11.73 -1.28
CA ALA A 37 5.35 11.18 -1.62
C ALA A 37 6.21 12.21 -2.38
N VAL A 38 7.50 12.29 -2.05
CA VAL A 38 8.46 13.15 -2.77
C VAL A 38 9.04 12.47 -4.01
N GLY A 39 8.95 11.14 -4.08
CA GLY A 39 9.48 10.37 -5.20
C GLY A 39 9.15 8.88 -5.12
N ARG A 40 9.57 8.15 -6.15
CA ARG A 40 9.43 6.70 -6.25
C ARG A 40 10.79 6.08 -6.58
N ILE A 41 11.15 5.03 -5.85
CA ILE A 41 12.37 4.26 -6.13
C ILE A 41 12.18 3.52 -7.45
N ILE A 42 13.02 3.81 -8.44
CA ILE A 42 12.98 3.11 -9.74
C ILE A 42 13.91 1.91 -9.78
N ASN A 43 15.00 1.96 -9.01
CA ASN A 43 16.01 0.91 -8.94
C ASN A 43 16.74 0.98 -7.59
N VAL A 44 17.21 -0.17 -7.10
CA VAL A 44 18.05 -0.29 -5.91
C VAL A 44 19.23 -1.20 -6.27
N GLN A 45 20.44 -0.74 -6.00
CA GLN A 45 21.65 -1.55 -6.13
C GLN A 45 22.37 -1.55 -4.78
N GLY A 46 22.90 -2.71 -4.39
CA GLY A 46 23.52 -2.89 -3.07
C GLY A 46 22.53 -2.80 -1.92
N ASP A 47 23.06 -2.62 -0.71
CA ASP A 47 22.26 -2.43 0.50
C ASP A 47 21.78 -0.98 0.61
N VAL A 48 20.48 -0.78 0.59
CA VAL A 48 19.85 0.52 0.83
C VAL A 48 18.73 0.29 1.84
N SER A 49 18.71 1.09 2.91
CA SER A 49 17.62 1.05 3.88
C SER A 49 17.01 2.43 4.09
N VAL A 50 15.73 2.48 4.40
CA VAL A 50 14.96 3.69 4.68
C VAL A 50 14.42 3.59 6.10
N ALA A 51 14.61 4.65 6.89
CA ALA A 51 13.94 4.84 8.16
C ALA A 51 12.77 5.78 8.02
N ARG A 52 11.60 5.34 8.49
CA ARG A 52 10.35 6.11 8.44
C ARG A 52 10.01 6.66 9.82
N PRO A 53 9.83 7.99 9.98
CA PRO A 53 9.27 8.55 11.19
C PRO A 53 7.84 8.05 11.44
N PRO A 54 7.41 7.89 12.70
CA PRO A 54 8.20 7.99 13.93
C PRO A 54 8.89 6.67 14.30
N ALA A 55 8.71 5.61 13.52
CA ALA A 55 9.08 4.25 13.88
C ALA A 55 10.57 4.07 14.19
N ASN A 56 11.44 4.92 13.61
CA ASN A 56 12.90 4.91 13.80
C ASN A 56 13.56 3.54 13.58
N THR A 57 12.86 2.66 12.86
CA THR A 57 13.33 1.38 12.36
C THR A 57 13.84 1.55 10.94
N TRP A 58 14.87 0.80 10.58
CA TRP A 58 15.44 0.79 9.24
C TRP A 58 14.91 -0.41 8.46
N ASP A 59 14.15 -0.14 7.41
CA ASP A 59 13.61 -1.16 6.51
C ASP A 59 14.41 -1.18 5.21
N ALA A 60 14.60 -2.36 4.61
CA ALA A 60 15.24 -2.46 3.30
C ALA A 60 14.43 -1.70 2.24
N ALA A 61 15.12 -0.92 1.42
CA ALA A 61 14.52 -0.18 0.31
C ALA A 61 14.21 -1.15 -0.84
N SER A 62 13.04 -0.95 -1.47
CA SER A 62 12.57 -1.81 -2.56
C SER A 62 12.22 -0.98 -3.79
N PRO A 63 12.53 -1.46 -5.01
CA PRO A 63 12.02 -0.87 -6.23
C PRO A 63 10.50 -0.75 -6.20
N GLY A 64 10.01 0.41 -6.64
CA GLY A 64 8.59 0.73 -6.65
C GLY A 64 8.04 1.35 -5.37
N ALA A 65 8.79 1.32 -4.26
CA ALA A 65 8.40 2.00 -3.01
C ALA A 65 8.39 3.52 -3.20
N PHE A 66 7.49 4.18 -2.47
CA PHE A 66 7.44 5.64 -2.40
C PHE A 66 8.34 6.14 -1.27
N ILE A 67 9.01 7.27 -1.53
CA ILE A 67 9.78 7.99 -0.53
C ILE A 67 8.92 9.13 -0.01
N MET A 68 8.78 9.21 1.31
CA MET A 68 8.00 10.24 1.99
C MET A 68 8.92 11.35 2.51
N PRO A 69 8.40 12.59 2.69
CA PRO A 69 9.13 13.65 3.36
C PRO A 69 9.62 13.19 4.73
N MET A 70 10.78 13.70 5.15
CA MET A 70 11.40 13.40 6.46
C MET A 70 11.89 11.95 6.65
N GLU A 71 11.75 11.07 5.65
CA GLU A 71 12.41 9.76 5.68
C GLU A 71 13.94 9.93 5.57
N SER A 72 14.66 9.07 6.28
CA SER A 72 16.12 9.00 6.22
C SER A 72 16.55 7.80 5.39
N VAL A 73 17.51 7.99 4.49
CA VAL A 73 18.03 6.92 3.62
C VAL A 73 19.48 6.66 4.00
N ARG A 74 19.84 5.38 4.15
CA ARG A 74 21.22 4.93 4.29
C ARG A 74 21.57 3.99 3.14
N THR A 75 22.82 4.04 2.73
CA THR A 75 23.40 3.18 1.70
C THR A 75 24.58 2.43 2.33
N GLY A 76 24.67 1.14 2.05
CA GLY A 76 25.83 0.32 2.40
C GLY A 76 26.99 0.53 1.43
N PRO A 77 28.10 -0.18 1.64
CA PRO A 77 29.32 -0.05 0.84
C PRO A 77 29.10 -0.23 -0.67
N ASP A 78 28.16 -1.09 -1.04
CA ASP A 78 27.88 -1.45 -2.43
C ASP A 78 26.82 -0.54 -3.10
N GLY A 79 26.28 0.46 -2.39
CA GLY A 79 25.15 1.29 -2.84
C GLY A 79 25.51 2.45 -3.77
N TRP A 80 26.80 2.69 -4.03
CA TRP A 80 27.31 3.79 -4.88
C TRP A 80 28.17 3.31 -6.06
N ALA A 81 28.27 2.00 -6.27
CA ALA A 81 29.10 1.41 -7.32
C ALA A 81 28.51 1.64 -8.73
#